data_AF-A0A3D4BBL2-F1
#
_entry.id   AF-A0A3D4BBL2-F1
#
_cell.length_a   1.000
_cell.length_b   1.000
_cell.length_c   1.000
_cell.angle_alpha   90.00
_cell.angle_beta   90.00
_cell.angle_gamma   90.00
#
_symmetry.space_group_name_H-M   'P 1'
#
loop_
_entity.id
_entity.type
_entity.pdbx_description
1 polymer ?
#
loop_
_entity_poly.entity_id
_entity_poly.type
_entity_poly.pdbx_seq_one_letter_code
_entity_poly.pdbx_strand_id
1 'polypeptide(L)'
;MDAQITDSDWHFIKKVLFRFLFVYLLMFMPAFFYVMPLGAHIMEYDRLFWNLFVPWLGKHVLDMGSDIPVWPVIKGDTVYNYVLVFCMLILSAVLTLLWTVIDRTRRNYDTLCYWFTVSVRYYLACAMLKYGFAKVFKVQFPFPSLTKLTEPFGDSSPMGLLWNVMGYSAEYTIFTGLGEVVAGLLLFFQHTVILGALITFSIMSNVVVMNFSY
;
A
#
# COMPACT_ATOMS: atom_id res chain seq x y z
N MET A 1 3.60 13.71 41.23
CA MET A 1 3.08 14.71 40.26
C MET A 1 2.36 13.92 39.19
N ASP A 2 1.08 13.63 39.45
CA ASP A 2 0.22 12.91 38.54
C ASP A 2 -0.16 13.84 37.40
N ALA A 3 0.38 13.59 36.21
CA ALA A 3 -0.05 14.29 35.02
C ALA A 3 -1.53 13.97 34.78
N GLN A 4 -2.40 14.94 35.03
CA GLN A 4 -3.78 14.91 34.57
C GLN A 4 -3.76 14.69 33.06
N ILE A 5 -4.07 13.46 32.63
CA ILE A 5 -4.45 13.19 31.25
C ILE A 5 -5.74 14.01 31.07
N THR A 6 -5.63 15.13 30.39
CA THR A 6 -6.81 15.88 29.96
C THR A 6 -7.54 14.99 28.98
N ASP A 7 -8.65 14.39 29.43
CA ASP A 7 -9.56 13.64 28.57
C ASP A 7 -10.18 14.65 27.59
N SER A 8 -9.46 14.93 26.50
CA SER A 8 -9.93 15.84 25.47
C SER A 8 -11.03 15.13 24.68
N ASP A 9 -12.24 15.65 24.73
CA ASP A 9 -13.33 15.15 23.88
C ASP A 9 -12.99 15.46 22.42
N TRP A 10 -13.03 14.44 21.57
CA TRP A 10 -12.80 14.64 20.15
C TRP A 10 -14.03 15.25 19.49
N HIS A 11 -13.81 16.27 18.64
CA HIS A 11 -14.86 16.74 17.73
C HIS A 11 -15.39 15.60 16.86
N PHE A 12 -16.68 15.67 16.53
CA PHE A 12 -17.36 14.65 15.72
C PHE A 12 -16.63 14.35 14.41
N ILE A 13 -16.17 15.38 13.69
CA ILE A 13 -15.43 15.24 12.43
C ILE A 13 -14.13 14.44 12.64
N LYS A 14 -13.37 14.74 13.72
CA LYS A 14 -12.13 14.02 14.05
C LYS A 14 -12.41 12.52 14.32
N LYS A 15 -13.51 12.20 15.01
CA LYS A 15 -13.92 10.80 15.26
C LYS A 15 -14.28 10.07 13.97
N VAL A 16 -15.09 10.67 13.10
CA VAL A 16 -15.50 10.05 11.84
C VAL A 16 -14.30 9.86 10.91
N LEU A 17 -13.45 10.88 10.76
CA LEU A 17 -12.26 10.82 9.92
C LEU A 17 -11.27 9.76 10.41
N PHE A 18 -11.06 9.67 11.73
CA PHE A 18 -10.23 8.62 12.30
C PHE A 18 -10.79 7.23 12.03
N ARG A 19 -12.08 6.98 12.28
CA ARG A 19 -12.72 5.68 12.00
C ARG A 19 -12.59 5.30 10.53
N PHE A 20 -12.80 6.26 9.63
CA PHE A 20 -12.62 6.06 8.19
C PHE A 20 -11.19 5.67 7.82
N LEU A 21 -10.21 6.47 8.23
CA LEU A 21 -8.81 6.18 7.95
C LEU A 21 -8.34 4.88 8.60
N PHE A 22 -8.81 4.59 9.81
CA PHE A 22 -8.53 3.36 10.51
C PHE A 22 -9.00 2.15 9.70
N VAL A 23 -10.27 2.12 9.30
CA VAL A 23 -10.84 1.01 8.53
C VAL A 23 -10.18 0.90 7.16
N TYR A 24 -10.04 2.02 6.45
CA TYR A 24 -9.48 2.04 5.10
C TYR A 24 -8.03 1.55 5.06
N LEU A 25 -7.16 2.09 5.91
CA LEU A 25 -5.75 1.69 5.94
C LEU A 25 -5.57 0.28 6.50
N LEU A 26 -6.44 -0.18 7.42
CA LEU A 26 -6.40 -1.55 7.94
C LEU A 26 -6.62 -2.59 6.82
N MET A 27 -7.44 -2.28 5.80
CA MET A 27 -7.66 -3.18 4.65
C MET A 27 -6.40 -3.41 3.81
N PHE A 28 -5.39 -2.53 3.87
CA PHE A 28 -4.10 -2.72 3.18
C PHE A 28 -3.08 -3.51 4.00
N MET A 29 -3.32 -3.69 5.31
CA MET A 29 -2.39 -4.36 6.21
C MET A 29 -2.26 -5.89 6.07
N PRO A 30 -3.21 -6.68 5.51
CA PRO A 30 -3.02 -8.11 5.28
C PRO A 30 -1.71 -8.45 4.54
N ALA A 31 -1.27 -7.58 3.62
CA ALA A 31 -0.01 -7.72 2.90
C ALA A 31 1.24 -7.76 3.80
N PHE A 32 1.17 -7.20 5.01
CA PHE A 32 2.25 -7.22 6.00
C PHE A 32 2.49 -8.63 6.56
N PHE A 33 1.39 -9.34 6.81
CA PHE A 33 1.43 -10.60 7.52
C PHE A 33 2.04 -11.72 6.67
N TYR A 34 2.21 -11.53 5.36
CA TYR A 34 2.83 -12.51 4.46
C TYR A 34 4.19 -13.04 4.95
N VAL A 35 4.98 -12.22 5.65
CA VAL A 35 6.31 -12.62 6.14
C VAL A 35 6.22 -13.52 7.38
N MET A 36 5.03 -13.64 8.00
CA MET A 36 4.78 -14.43 9.20
C MET A 36 4.08 -15.75 8.85
N PRO A 37 4.40 -16.88 9.52
CA PRO A 37 3.78 -18.19 9.23
C PRO A 37 2.25 -18.20 9.25
N LEU A 38 1.63 -17.57 10.26
CA LEU A 38 0.16 -17.45 10.33
C LEU A 38 -0.42 -16.47 9.31
N GLY A 39 0.39 -15.53 8.84
CA GLY A 39 -0.07 -14.44 8.00
C GLY A 39 -0.20 -14.79 6.53
N ALA A 40 0.43 -15.87 6.09
CA ALA A 40 0.17 -16.45 4.77
C ALA A 40 -1.32 -16.82 4.61
N HIS A 41 -1.92 -17.44 5.63
CA HIS A 41 -3.35 -17.76 5.62
C HIS A 41 -4.24 -16.52 5.61
N ILE A 42 -3.90 -15.50 6.41
CA ILE A 42 -4.66 -14.22 6.43
C ILE A 42 -4.67 -13.61 5.03
N MET A 43 -3.52 -13.58 4.36
CA MET A 43 -3.40 -13.04 3.02
C MET A 43 -4.13 -13.91 1.98
N GLU A 44 -4.12 -15.22 2.15
CA GLU A 44 -4.89 -16.13 1.29
C GLU A 44 -6.39 -15.87 1.39
N TYR A 45 -6.93 -15.76 2.60
CA TYR A 45 -8.35 -15.42 2.81
C TYR A 45 -8.69 -14.04 2.26
N ASP A 46 -7.84 -13.03 2.48
CA ASP A 46 -8.01 -11.69 1.92
C ASP A 46 -8.05 -11.73 0.38
N ARG A 47 -7.11 -12.45 -0.25
CA ARG A 47 -7.10 -12.63 -1.71
C ARG A 47 -8.33 -13.36 -2.23
N LEU A 48 -8.75 -14.43 -1.57
CA LEU A 48 -9.95 -15.20 -1.96
C LEU A 48 -11.19 -14.31 -1.89
N PHE A 49 -11.32 -13.52 -0.83
CA PHE A 49 -12.43 -12.58 -0.66
C PHE A 49 -12.46 -11.56 -1.80
N TRP A 50 -11.35 -10.88 -2.08
CA TRP A 50 -11.31 -9.85 -3.12
C TRP A 50 -11.42 -10.43 -4.54
N ASN A 51 -10.83 -11.59 -4.82
CA ASN A 51 -10.96 -12.26 -6.11
C ASN A 51 -12.41 -12.67 -6.41
N LEU A 52 -13.23 -12.90 -5.38
CA LEU A 52 -14.67 -13.14 -5.54
C LEU A 52 -15.45 -11.82 -5.66
N PHE A 53 -15.16 -10.87 -4.76
CA PHE A 53 -15.96 -9.66 -4.61
C PHE A 53 -15.72 -8.63 -5.72
N VAL A 54 -14.46 -8.42 -6.14
CA VAL A 54 -14.11 -7.39 -7.13
C VAL A 54 -14.72 -7.69 -8.51
N PRO A 55 -14.59 -8.90 -9.08
CA PRO A 55 -15.23 -9.20 -10.36
C PRO A 55 -16.76 -9.22 -10.25
N TRP A 56 -17.30 -9.69 -9.12
CA TRP A 56 -18.75 -9.66 -8.89
C TRP A 56 -19.30 -8.23 -8.93
N LEU A 57 -18.66 -7.30 -8.22
CA LEU A 57 -19.07 -5.90 -8.20
C LEU A 57 -18.83 -5.23 -9.58
N GLY A 58 -17.69 -5.50 -10.21
CA GLY A 58 -17.39 -5.01 -11.57
C GLY A 58 -18.46 -5.41 -12.59
N LYS A 59 -18.93 -6.65 -12.53
CA LYS A 59 -19.96 -7.18 -13.43
C LYS A 59 -21.37 -6.69 -13.11
N HIS A 60 -21.77 -6.71 -11.84
CA HIS A 60 -23.19 -6.46 -11.47
C HIS A 60 -23.50 -5.00 -11.15
N VAL A 61 -22.51 -4.22 -10.73
CA VAL A 61 -22.71 -2.83 -10.28
C VAL A 61 -22.12 -1.84 -11.27
N LEU A 62 -20.92 -2.12 -11.80
CA LEU A 62 -20.22 -1.23 -12.72
C LEU A 62 -20.48 -1.53 -14.20
N ASP A 63 -21.26 -2.57 -14.50
CA ASP A 63 -21.59 -3.06 -15.85
C ASP A 63 -20.35 -3.16 -16.77
N MET A 64 -19.22 -3.58 -16.19
CA MET A 64 -18.00 -3.86 -16.94
C MET A 64 -18.23 -5.17 -17.69
N GLY A 65 -18.69 -5.09 -18.95
CA GLY A 65 -19.04 -6.23 -19.81
C GLY A 65 -17.90 -7.19 -20.17
N SER A 66 -16.75 -7.12 -19.49
CA SER A 66 -15.57 -7.97 -19.68
C SER A 66 -15.17 -8.64 -18.37
N ASP A 67 -14.80 -9.92 -18.42
CA ASP A 67 -14.26 -10.64 -17.26
C ASP A 67 -12.96 -9.97 -16.79
N ILE A 68 -12.99 -9.44 -15.56
CA ILE A 68 -11.83 -8.81 -14.94
C ILE A 68 -10.84 -9.92 -14.57
N PRO A 69 -9.60 -9.91 -15.09
CA PRO A 69 -8.61 -10.91 -14.74
C PRO A 69 -8.29 -10.81 -13.24
N VAL A 70 -8.22 -11.96 -12.57
CA VAL A 70 -7.96 -12.08 -11.12
C VAL A 70 -6.56 -12.60 -10.83
N TRP A 71 -6.10 -12.47 -9.59
CA TRP A 71 -4.83 -13.06 -9.15
C TRP A 71 -4.83 -14.59 -9.38
N PRO A 72 -3.72 -15.22 -9.83
CA PRO A 72 -2.35 -14.72 -9.98
C PRO A 72 -2.02 -14.12 -11.35
N VAL A 73 -2.99 -13.95 -12.24
CA VAL A 73 -2.76 -13.51 -13.63
C VAL A 73 -2.41 -12.01 -13.69
N ILE A 74 -2.91 -11.23 -12.73
CA ILE A 74 -2.67 -9.79 -12.63
C ILE A 74 -1.20 -9.47 -12.35
N LYS A 75 -0.61 -8.58 -13.14
CA LYS A 75 0.73 -8.01 -12.91
C LYS A 75 0.71 -6.51 -13.17
N GLY A 76 1.37 -5.74 -12.30
CA GLY A 76 1.41 -4.28 -12.40
C GLY A 76 0.07 -3.61 -12.08
N ASP A 77 -0.10 -2.37 -12.57
CA ASP A 77 -1.32 -1.60 -12.41
C ASP A 77 -2.38 -2.07 -13.43
N THR A 78 -3.52 -2.55 -12.94
CA THR A 78 -4.57 -3.14 -13.78
C THR A 78 -5.94 -2.65 -13.36
N VAL A 79 -6.94 -2.83 -14.24
CA VAL A 79 -8.34 -2.51 -13.96
C VAL A 79 -8.81 -3.13 -12.64
N TYR A 80 -8.42 -4.38 -12.37
CA TYR A 80 -8.72 -5.05 -11.10
C TYR A 80 -8.25 -4.24 -9.89
N ASN A 81 -7.03 -3.70 -9.90
CA ASN A 81 -6.48 -2.94 -8.78
C ASN A 81 -7.26 -1.64 -8.54
N TYR A 82 -7.69 -0.95 -9.61
CA TYR A 82 -8.51 0.25 -9.48
C TYR A 82 -9.89 -0.06 -8.91
N VAL A 83 -10.54 -1.13 -9.38
CA VAL A 83 -11.83 -1.55 -8.84
C VAL A 83 -11.67 -2.03 -7.39
N LEU A 84 -10.59 -2.72 -7.05
CA LEU A 84 -10.28 -3.12 -5.68
C LEU A 84 -10.19 -1.91 -4.74
N VAL A 85 -9.41 -0.89 -5.10
CA VAL A 85 -9.27 0.34 -4.29
C VAL A 85 -10.62 1.06 -4.14
N PHE A 86 -11.41 1.11 -5.22
CA PHE A 86 -12.76 1.66 -5.18
C PHE A 86 -13.69 0.88 -4.25
N CYS A 87 -13.68 -0.45 -4.31
CA CYS A 87 -14.41 -1.33 -3.41
C CYS A 87 -14.01 -1.11 -1.95
N MET A 88 -12.70 -1.03 -1.66
CA MET A 88 -12.18 -0.75 -0.33
C MET A 88 -12.65 0.62 0.19
N LEU A 89 -12.71 1.63 -0.68
CA LEU A 89 -13.20 2.97 -0.32
C LEU A 89 -14.70 2.96 0.03
N ILE A 90 -15.54 2.26 -0.74
CA ILE A 90 -16.97 2.12 -0.43
C ILE A 90 -17.15 1.34 0.87
N LEU A 91 -16.47 0.20 1.00
CA LEU A 91 -16.62 -0.67 2.16
C LEU A 91 -16.15 0.03 3.44
N SER A 92 -15.05 0.80 3.38
CA SER A 92 -14.58 1.58 4.52
C SER A 92 -15.57 2.68 4.91
N ALA A 93 -16.23 3.34 3.95
CA ALA A 93 -17.28 4.31 4.22
C ALA A 93 -18.49 3.65 4.93
N VAL A 94 -18.97 2.51 4.43
CA VAL A 94 -20.08 1.76 5.05
C VAL A 94 -19.72 1.31 6.47
N LEU A 95 -18.56 0.71 6.67
CA LEU A 95 -18.10 0.27 7.98
C LEU A 95 -17.90 1.44 8.94
N THR A 96 -17.48 2.60 8.45
CA THR A 96 -17.37 3.83 9.25
C THR A 96 -18.73 4.32 9.72
N LEU A 97 -19.75 4.26 8.86
CA LEU A 97 -21.13 4.60 9.23
C LEU A 97 -21.65 3.63 10.30
N LEU A 98 -21.47 2.32 10.09
CA LEU A 98 -21.85 1.30 11.07
C LEU A 98 -21.14 1.50 12.41
N TRP A 99 -19.83 1.71 12.41
CA TRP A 99 -19.07 2.01 13.63
C TRP A 99 -19.60 3.27 14.29
N THR A 100 -19.90 4.32 13.52
CA THR A 100 -20.43 5.57 14.08
C THR A 100 -21.81 5.42 14.71
N VAL A 101 -22.65 4.54 14.18
CA VAL A 101 -23.96 4.22 14.74
C VAL A 101 -23.84 3.38 16.01
N ILE A 102 -22.91 2.42 16.05
CA ILE A 102 -22.72 1.51 17.19
C ILE A 102 -22.01 2.22 18.35
N ASP A 103 -20.94 2.94 18.06
CA ASP A 103 -20.04 3.52 19.06
C ASP A 103 -20.34 5.02 19.27
N ARG A 104 -21.49 5.28 19.88
CA ARG A 104 -21.95 6.65 20.17
C ARG A 104 -21.41 7.21 21.50
N THR A 105 -20.92 6.35 22.38
CA THR A 105 -20.58 6.71 23.77
C THR A 105 -19.12 7.06 23.97
N ARG A 106 -18.20 6.61 23.09
CA ARG A 106 -16.78 6.92 23.19
C ARG A 106 -16.51 8.42 22.99
N ARG A 107 -15.77 8.98 23.93
CA ARG A 107 -15.35 10.39 23.97
C ARG A 107 -14.18 10.70 23.05
N ASN A 108 -13.14 9.87 23.11
CA ASN A 108 -11.92 9.98 22.32
C ASN A 108 -11.39 8.60 21.89
N TYR A 109 -10.37 8.62 21.02
CA TYR A 109 -9.65 7.44 20.54
C TYR A 109 -8.14 7.60 20.66
N ASP A 110 -7.63 8.40 21.61
CA ASP A 110 -6.21 8.77 21.65
C ASP A 110 -5.30 7.53 21.74
N THR A 111 -5.60 6.58 22.62
CA THR A 111 -4.84 5.32 22.74
C THR A 111 -4.88 4.50 21.46
N LEU A 112 -6.07 4.34 20.85
CA LEU A 112 -6.23 3.55 19.63
C LEU A 112 -5.53 4.23 18.45
N CYS A 113 -5.64 5.55 18.33
CA CYS A 113 -4.99 6.36 17.31
C CYS A 113 -3.47 6.32 17.44
N TYR A 114 -2.95 6.39 18.67
CA TYR A 114 -1.52 6.26 18.93
C TYR A 114 -0.98 4.92 18.44
N TRP A 115 -1.55 3.81 18.93
CA TRP A 115 -1.09 2.47 18.54
C TRP A 115 -1.30 2.20 17.05
N PHE A 116 -2.40 2.66 16.47
CA PHE A 116 -2.65 2.54 15.05
C PHE A 116 -1.61 3.28 14.21
N THR A 117 -1.28 4.51 14.58
CA THR A 117 -0.24 5.30 13.90
C THR A 117 1.12 4.61 13.99
N VAL A 118 1.44 4.02 15.15
CA VAL A 118 2.65 3.22 15.34
C VAL A 118 2.64 1.99 14.43
N SER A 119 1.53 1.27 14.33
CA SER A 119 1.39 0.11 13.43
C SER A 119 1.55 0.50 11.95
N VAL A 120 0.88 1.56 11.49
CA VAL A 120 1.01 2.08 10.12
C VAL A 120 2.45 2.50 9.81
N ARG A 121 3.12 3.15 10.78
CA ARG A 121 4.53 3.55 10.64
C ARG A 121 5.44 2.34 10.43
N TYR A 122 5.31 1.31 11.26
CA TYR A 122 6.13 0.09 11.11
C TYR A 122 5.77 -0.70 9.86
N TYR A 123 4.49 -0.73 9.47
CA TYR A 123 4.06 -1.28 8.19
C TYR A 123 4.78 -0.61 7.02
N LEU A 124 4.72 0.72 6.97
CA LEU A 124 5.37 1.51 5.92
C LEU A 124 6.90 1.32 5.94
N ALA A 125 7.51 1.32 7.13
CA ALA A 125 8.94 1.08 7.29
C ALA A 125 9.37 -0.28 6.71
N CYS A 126 8.65 -1.35 7.05
CA CYS A 126 8.91 -2.68 6.49
C CYS A 126 8.66 -2.75 4.99
N ALA A 127 7.62 -2.07 4.48
CA ALA A 127 7.35 -2.02 3.04
C ALA A 127 8.50 -1.33 2.28
N MET A 128 8.97 -0.19 2.79
CA MET A 128 10.10 0.55 2.23
C MET A 128 11.39 -0.27 2.27
N LEU A 129 11.67 -0.96 3.38
CA LEU A 129 12.82 -1.88 3.45
C LEU A 129 12.69 -3.04 2.47
N LYS A 130 11.52 -3.66 2.36
CA LYS A 130 11.28 -4.80 1.46
C LYS A 130 11.57 -4.41 0.01
N TYR A 131 11.00 -3.31 -0.48
CA TYR A 131 11.24 -2.83 -1.85
C TYR A 131 12.66 -2.31 -2.02
N GLY A 132 13.19 -1.56 -1.04
CA GLY A 132 14.54 -1.04 -1.07
C GLY A 132 15.60 -2.13 -1.17
N PHE A 133 15.52 -3.17 -0.33
CA PHE A 133 16.41 -4.32 -0.43
C PHE A 133 16.21 -5.10 -1.73
N ALA A 134 14.98 -5.26 -2.21
CA ALA A 134 14.73 -5.90 -3.50
C ALA A 134 15.40 -5.14 -4.67
N LYS A 135 15.52 -3.81 -4.59
CA LYS A 135 16.28 -3.00 -5.57
C LYS A 135 17.79 -3.09 -5.34
N VAL A 136 18.25 -2.95 -4.10
CA VAL A 136 19.69 -3.03 -3.77
C VAL A 136 20.31 -4.37 -4.19
N PHE A 137 19.60 -5.47 -3.96
CA PHE A 137 20.03 -6.82 -4.37
C PHE A 137 19.63 -7.19 -5.80
N LYS A 138 19.05 -6.25 -6.57
CA LYS A 138 18.59 -6.44 -7.96
C LYS A 138 17.63 -7.62 -8.17
N VAL A 139 16.82 -7.91 -7.15
CA VAL A 139 15.74 -8.90 -7.24
C VAL A 139 14.51 -8.30 -7.94
N GLN A 140 14.25 -7.00 -7.76
CA GLN A 140 13.07 -6.35 -8.35
C GLN A 140 13.23 -6.04 -9.85
N PHE A 141 14.38 -5.51 -10.27
CA PHE A 141 14.67 -5.17 -11.66
C PHE A 141 15.90 -5.96 -12.14
N PRO A 142 15.72 -7.22 -12.57
CA PRO A 142 16.83 -8.01 -13.10
C PRO A 142 17.30 -7.43 -14.43
N PHE A 143 18.53 -7.77 -14.82
CA PHE A 143 19.06 -7.39 -16.12
C PHE A 143 18.17 -7.96 -17.25
N PRO A 144 17.87 -7.19 -18.32
CA PRO A 144 17.02 -7.65 -19.40
C PRO A 144 17.52 -8.95 -20.03
N SER A 145 16.61 -9.89 -20.29
CA SER A 145 16.95 -11.14 -20.98
C SER A 145 17.29 -10.90 -22.45
N LEU A 146 17.95 -11.87 -23.10
CA LEU A 146 18.27 -11.77 -24.54
C LEU A 146 17.03 -11.47 -25.38
N THR A 147 15.90 -12.11 -25.07
CA THR A 147 14.62 -11.87 -25.75
C THR A 147 14.16 -10.42 -25.63
N LYS A 148 14.40 -9.76 -24.49
CA LYS A 148 14.06 -8.34 -24.28
C LYS A 148 15.08 -7.40 -24.92
N LEU A 149 16.34 -7.80 -25.02
CA LEU A 149 17.38 -7.02 -25.69
C LEU A 149 17.24 -7.01 -27.22
N THR A 150 16.65 -8.06 -27.80
CA THR A 150 16.39 -8.14 -29.25
C THR A 150 14.94 -7.79 -29.62
N GLU A 151 14.10 -7.45 -28.64
CA GLU A 151 12.72 -7.00 -28.87
C GLU A 151 12.74 -5.61 -29.53
N PRO A 152 12.04 -5.41 -30.67
CA PRO A 152 11.87 -4.08 -31.22
C PRO A 152 11.21 -3.13 -30.21
N PHE A 153 11.69 -1.89 -30.13
CA PHE A 153 11.13 -0.89 -29.20
C PHE A 153 9.62 -0.69 -29.37
N GLY A 154 9.11 -0.79 -30.60
CA GLY A 154 7.68 -0.64 -30.90
C GLY A 154 6.80 -1.77 -30.37
N ASP A 155 7.37 -2.95 -30.10
CA ASP A 155 6.65 -4.12 -29.58
C ASP A 155 6.74 -4.23 -28.05
N SER A 156 7.62 -3.45 -27.43
CA SER A 156 7.79 -3.41 -25.98
C SER A 156 6.60 -2.71 -25.31
N SER A 157 6.02 -3.32 -24.28
CA SER A 157 5.02 -2.64 -23.46
C SER A 157 5.66 -1.49 -22.67
N PRO A 158 4.92 -0.38 -22.41
CA PRO A 158 5.43 0.75 -21.63
C PRO A 158 6.05 0.38 -20.27
N MET A 159 5.34 -0.44 -19.48
CA MET A 159 5.84 -0.98 -18.21
C MET A 159 7.10 -1.83 -18.41
N GLY A 160 7.15 -2.63 -19.49
CA GLY A 160 8.31 -3.45 -19.83
C GLY A 160 9.52 -2.59 -20.18
N LEU A 161 9.31 -1.46 -20.85
CA LEU A 161 10.36 -0.50 -21.18
C LEU A 161 10.95 0.13 -19.92
N LEU A 162 10.10 0.60 -19.00
CA LEU A 162 10.55 1.12 -17.70
C LEU A 162 11.35 0.05 -16.93
N TRP A 163 10.82 -1.17 -16.86
CA TRP A 163 11.50 -2.29 -16.20
C TRP A 163 12.87 -2.58 -16.82
N ASN A 164 12.99 -2.54 -18.15
CA ASN A 164 14.24 -2.76 -18.85
C ASN A 164 15.25 -1.63 -18.58
N VAL A 165 14.81 -0.37 -18.56
CA VAL A 165 15.67 0.79 -18.24
C VAL A 165 16.23 0.67 -16.81
N MET A 166 15.35 0.37 -15.85
CA MET A 166 15.75 0.13 -14.45
C MET A 166 16.71 -1.06 -14.34
N GLY A 167 16.41 -2.17 -15.01
CA GLY A 167 17.23 -3.38 -14.98
C GLY A 167 18.58 -3.23 -15.66
N TYR A 168 18.68 -2.40 -16.71
CA TYR A 168 19.93 -2.11 -17.40
C TYR A 168 20.84 -1.21 -16.55
N SER A 169 20.29 -0.15 -15.93
CA SER A 169 21.07 0.74 -15.05
C SER A 169 21.10 0.23 -13.60
N ALA A 170 22.04 -0.68 -13.38
CA ALA A 170 22.37 -1.26 -12.09
C ALA A 170 22.52 -0.22 -10.97
N GLU A 171 23.31 0.82 -11.23
CA GLU A 171 23.70 1.84 -10.26
C GLU A 171 22.50 2.70 -9.90
N TYR A 172 21.65 3.04 -10.88
CA TYR A 172 20.43 3.80 -10.65
C TYR A 172 19.41 3.01 -9.82
N THR A 173 19.24 1.72 -10.11
CA THR A 173 18.38 0.85 -9.30
C THR A 173 18.88 0.72 -7.87
N ILE A 174 20.18 0.55 -7.67
CA ILE A 174 20.77 0.51 -6.32
C ILE A 174 20.59 1.86 -5.60
N PHE A 175 20.81 2.98 -6.29
CA PHE A 175 20.65 4.33 -5.71
C PHE A 175 19.22 4.57 -5.22
N THR A 176 18.21 4.28 -6.05
CA THR A 176 16.80 4.40 -5.66
C THR A 176 16.44 3.42 -4.54
N GLY A 177 16.98 2.21 -4.57
CA GLY A 177 16.83 1.21 -3.50
C GLY A 177 17.44 1.64 -2.16
N LEU A 178 18.63 2.24 -2.17
CA LEU A 178 19.26 2.79 -0.97
C LEU A 178 18.42 3.93 -0.38
N GLY A 179 17.84 4.78 -1.23
CA GLY A 179 16.88 5.80 -0.80
C GLY A 179 15.71 5.19 -0.04
N GLU A 180 15.13 4.10 -0.57
CA GLU A 180 14.03 3.39 0.09
C GLU A 180 14.46 2.74 1.41
N VAL A 181 15.66 2.15 1.46
CA VAL A 181 16.21 1.55 2.69
C VAL A 181 16.41 2.63 3.77
N VAL A 182 17.04 3.76 3.42
CA VAL A 182 17.26 4.87 4.35
C VAL A 182 15.92 5.41 4.87
N ALA A 183 14.95 5.62 3.98
CA ALA A 183 13.61 6.07 4.37
C ALA A 183 12.94 5.08 5.36
N GLY A 184 13.01 3.78 5.07
CA GLY A 184 12.49 2.73 5.93
C GLY A 184 13.17 2.71 7.31
N LEU A 185 14.51 2.77 7.36
CA LEU A 185 15.27 2.80 8.62
C LEU A 185 14.92 4.01 9.48
N LEU A 186 14.78 5.19 8.88
CA LEU A 186 14.43 6.42 9.61
C LEU A 186 13.01 6.37 10.21
N LEU A 187 12.10 5.58 9.64
CA LEU A 187 10.75 5.40 10.20
C LEU A 187 10.74 4.51 11.46
N PHE A 188 11.77 3.70 11.72
CA PHE A 188 11.84 2.87 12.94
C PHE A 188 12.12 3.70 14.20
N PHE A 189 12.92 4.77 14.08
CA PHE A 189 13.33 5.57 15.23
C PHE A 189 12.42 6.77 15.43
N GLN A 190 11.93 6.93 16.66
CA GLN A 190 10.99 8.01 17.03
C GLN A 190 11.51 9.42 16.71
N HIS A 191 12.82 9.63 16.78
CA HIS A 191 13.45 10.94 16.55
C HIS A 191 13.61 11.29 15.06
N THR A 192 13.56 10.31 14.17
CA THR A 192 13.76 10.52 12.72
C THR A 192 12.50 10.31 11.89
N VAL A 193 11.34 10.08 12.53
CA VAL A 193 10.08 9.74 11.84
C VAL A 193 9.68 10.80 10.82
N ILE A 194 9.78 12.09 11.14
CA ILE A 194 9.37 13.17 10.23
C ILE A 194 10.26 13.15 8.98
N LEU A 195 11.58 13.03 9.15
CA LEU A 195 12.52 12.94 8.05
C LEU A 195 12.27 11.70 7.19
N GLY A 196 12.09 10.53 7.84
CA GLY A 196 11.76 9.29 7.15
C GLY A 196 10.45 9.38 6.36
N ALA A 197 9.43 10.03 6.92
CA ALA A 197 8.14 10.24 6.26
C ALA A 197 8.26 11.17 5.04
N LEU A 198 9.02 12.27 5.14
CA LEU A 198 9.26 13.19 4.02
C LEU A 198 10.04 12.52 2.89
N ILE A 199 11.10 11.77 3.22
CA ILE A 199 11.87 11.02 2.21
C ILE A 199 10.97 9.96 1.56
N THR A 200 10.20 9.21 2.37
CA THR A 200 9.24 8.22 1.85
C THR A 200 8.24 8.87 0.90
N PHE A 201 7.67 10.02 1.28
CA PHE A 201 6.74 10.76 0.43
C PHE A 201 7.36 11.17 -0.90
N SER A 202 8.58 11.71 -0.89
CA SER A 202 9.31 12.09 -2.11
C SER A 202 9.57 10.90 -3.02
N ILE A 203 10.05 9.77 -2.47
CA ILE A 203 10.35 8.56 -3.25
C ILE A 203 9.06 7.95 -3.80
N MET A 204 8.02 7.80 -2.98
CA MET A 204 6.74 7.24 -3.43
C MET A 204 6.05 8.13 -4.46
N SER A 205 6.16 9.46 -4.32
CA SER A 205 5.66 10.38 -5.35
C SER A 205 6.38 10.18 -6.69
N ASN A 206 7.70 9.99 -6.67
CA ASN A 206 8.46 9.67 -7.88
C ASN A 206 8.02 8.34 -8.49
N VAL A 207 7.81 7.29 -7.67
CA VAL A 207 7.30 5.99 -8.13
C VAL A 207 5.91 6.13 -8.76
N VAL A 208 5.00 6.88 -8.15
CA VAL A 208 3.65 7.13 -8.70
C VAL A 208 3.74 7.87 -10.03
N VAL A 209 4.55 8.93 -10.12
CA VAL A 209 4.72 9.68 -11.36
C VAL A 209 5.30 8.79 -12.46
N MET A 210 6.32 7.98 -12.16
CA MET A 210 6.84 7.01 -13.12
C MET A 210 5.75 6.04 -13.57
N ASN A 211 4.95 5.51 -12.64
CA ASN A 211 3.90 4.55 -12.95
C ASN A 211 2.81 5.07 -13.89
N PHE A 212 2.49 6.36 -13.81
CA PHE A 212 1.46 6.97 -14.66
C PHE A 212 2.00 7.67 -15.91
N SER A 213 3.33 7.80 -16.05
CA SER A 213 3.94 8.55 -17.15
C SER A 213 4.64 7.68 -18.21
N TYR A 214 4.67 6.35 -18.04
CA TYR A 214 5.18 5.45 -19.07
C TYR A 214 4.12 5.09 -20.10
#